data_AF-A0A1D2M6Q6-F1
#
_entry.id   AF-A0A1D2M6Q6-F1
#
_cell.length_a   1.000
_cell.length_b   1.000
_cell.length_c   1.000
_cell.angle_alpha   90.00
_cell.angle_beta   90.00
_cell.angle_gamma   90.00
#
_symmetry.space_group_name_H-M   'P 1'
#
loop_
_entity.id
_entity.type
_entity.pdbx_description
1 polymer ?
#
loop_
_entity_poly.entity_id
_entity_poly.type
_entity_poly.pdbx_seq_one_letter_code
_entity_poly.pdbx_strand_id
1 'polypeptide(L)'
;MLLDELRKYDGTQPDGRVLVAINGKIFDVTRGKRFYGPGGPYSPFAGHDASRALAFFQADLVKEEYDDLSDLDSRQMESVREWEEQFTDKYDFVGRLVKPGEEPTNYSDEEEGDQTEDAASPSERSKDD
;
A
#
# COMPACT_ATOMS: atom_id res chain seq x y z
N MET A 1 -1.06 -10.92 3.71
CA MET A 1 0.34 -11.23 4.09
C MET A 1 0.65 -10.52 5.40
N LEU A 2 1.30 -11.21 6.34
CA LEU A 2 1.76 -10.61 7.60
C LEU A 2 3.09 -9.86 7.40
N LEU A 3 3.43 -8.93 8.30
CA LEU A 3 4.67 -8.16 8.19
C LEU A 3 5.94 -9.03 8.16
N ASP A 4 5.99 -10.08 8.99
CA ASP A 4 7.13 -11.01 9.01
C ASP A 4 7.27 -11.83 7.72
N GLU A 5 6.18 -12.01 6.98
CA GLU A 5 6.23 -12.62 5.65
C GLU A 5 6.73 -11.61 4.62
N LEU A 6 6.26 -10.35 4.69
CA LEU A 6 6.66 -9.28 3.80
C LEU A 6 8.17 -9.02 3.86
N ARG A 7 8.77 -9.06 5.06
CA ARG A 7 10.21 -8.87 5.30
C ARG A 7 11.12 -9.79 4.49
N LYS A 8 10.64 -10.96 4.10
CA LYS A 8 11.41 -11.91 3.30
C LYS A 8 11.67 -11.38 1.88
N TYR A 9 10.91 -10.39 1.43
CA TYR A 9 10.97 -9.83 0.08
C TYR A 9 11.72 -8.49 0.06
N ASP A 10 12.96 -8.50 0.53
CA ASP A 10 13.89 -7.37 0.55
C ASP A 10 14.84 -7.35 -0.68
N GLY A 11 14.68 -8.29 -1.61
CA GLY A 11 15.52 -8.46 -2.79
C GLY A 11 16.79 -9.27 -2.59
N THR A 12 17.04 -9.82 -1.39
CA THR A 12 18.22 -10.66 -1.08
C THR A 12 17.99 -12.15 -1.35
N GLN A 13 16.73 -12.57 -1.47
CA GLN A 13 16.37 -13.96 -1.77
C GLN A 13 16.81 -14.39 -3.18
N PRO A 14 16.91 -15.71 -3.46
CA PRO A 14 17.28 -16.21 -4.79
C PRO A 14 16.36 -15.75 -5.93
N ASP A 15 15.06 -15.55 -5.66
CA ASP A 15 14.11 -15.01 -6.64
C ASP A 15 14.30 -13.49 -6.85
N GLY A 16 15.04 -12.84 -5.96
CA GLY A 16 15.39 -11.44 -6.00
C GLY A 16 14.22 -10.47 -5.85
N ARG A 17 13.05 -10.95 -5.43
CA ARG A 17 11.82 -10.14 -5.35
C ARG A 17 11.91 -9.08 -4.26
N VAL A 18 11.35 -7.92 -4.55
CA VAL A 18 11.23 -6.80 -3.62
C VAL A 18 9.75 -6.42 -3.51
N LEU A 19 9.18 -6.51 -2.32
CA LEU A 19 7.83 -6.06 -2.03
C LEU A 19 7.87 -4.86 -1.09
N VAL A 20 6.91 -3.95 -1.22
CA VAL A 20 6.74 -2.78 -0.34
C VAL A 20 5.27 -2.63 -0.02
N ALA A 21 4.94 -2.40 1.26
CA ALA A 21 3.60 -2.03 1.67
C ALA A 21 3.44 -0.50 1.75
N ILE A 22 2.31 0.00 1.26
CA ILE A 22 1.88 1.40 1.37
C ILE A 22 0.38 1.40 1.65
N ASN A 23 -0.03 2.06 2.73
CA ASN A 23 -1.39 2.17 3.20
C ASN A 23 -2.12 0.82 3.28
N GLY A 24 -1.42 -0.21 3.78
CA GLY A 24 -1.95 -1.58 3.87
C GLY A 24 -2.05 -2.35 2.54
N LYS A 25 -1.65 -1.77 1.40
CA LYS A 25 -1.53 -2.46 0.11
C LYS A 25 -0.09 -2.86 -0.16
N ILE A 26 0.14 -4.06 -0.67
CA ILE A 26 1.46 -4.60 -0.99
C ILE A 26 1.67 -4.57 -2.50
N PHE A 27 2.81 -4.02 -2.92
CA PHE A 27 3.19 -3.87 -4.33
C PHE A 27 4.48 -4.62 -4.63
N ASP A 28 4.54 -5.26 -5.80
CA ASP A 28 5.79 -5.82 -6.33
C ASP A 28 6.60 -4.73 -7.04
N VAL A 29 7.67 -4.31 -6.36
CA VAL A 29 8.59 -3.27 -6.86
C VAL A 29 9.87 -3.87 -7.44
N THR A 30 9.88 -5.17 -7.77
CA THR A 30 11.06 -5.88 -8.30
C THR A 30 11.55 -5.24 -9.60
N ARG A 31 10.66 -4.72 -10.46
CA ARG A 31 11.05 -3.94 -11.66
C ARG A 31 11.88 -2.69 -11.32
N GLY A 32 11.71 -2.17 -10.10
CA GLY A 32 12.43 -1.04 -9.53
C GLY A 32 13.61 -1.44 -8.63
N LYS A 33 14.12 -2.68 -8.69
CA LYS A 33 15.16 -3.20 -7.78
C LYS A 33 16.41 -2.33 -7.64
N ARG A 34 16.78 -1.54 -8.65
CA ARG A 34 17.88 -0.56 -8.53
C ARG A 34 17.65 0.53 -7.46
N PHE A 35 16.39 0.79 -7.11
CA PHE A 35 15.98 1.77 -6.11
C PHE A 35 15.67 1.14 -4.76
N TYR A 36 14.89 0.05 -4.77
CA TYR A 36 14.38 -0.58 -3.56
C TYR A 36 15.19 -1.81 -3.12
N GLY A 37 15.97 -2.42 -4.01
CA GLY A 37 16.80 -3.57 -3.64
C GLY A 37 18.05 -3.17 -2.88
N PRO A 38 18.87 -4.15 -2.44
CA PRO A 38 20.06 -3.90 -1.65
C PRO A 38 21.00 -2.86 -2.28
N GLY A 39 21.39 -1.85 -1.48
CA GLY A 39 22.26 -0.75 -1.93
C GLY A 39 21.55 0.38 -2.68
N GLY A 40 20.25 0.27 -2.93
CA GLY A 40 19.44 1.34 -3.51
C GLY A 40 19.07 2.43 -2.48
N PRO A 41 18.77 3.66 -2.94
CA PRO A 41 18.39 4.78 -2.06
C PRO A 41 17.11 4.54 -1.25
N TYR A 42 16.23 3.64 -1.72
CA TYR A 42 14.98 3.27 -1.07
C TYR A 42 15.00 1.83 -0.54
N SER A 43 16.21 1.28 -0.34
CA SER A 43 16.38 -0.04 0.28
C SER A 43 15.75 -0.17 1.67
N PRO A 44 15.58 0.88 2.51
CA PRO A 44 14.83 0.75 3.76
C PRO A 44 13.37 0.34 3.57
N PHE A 45 12.76 0.57 2.40
CA PHE A 45 11.37 0.19 2.14
C PHE A 45 11.21 -1.29 1.81
N ALA A 46 12.29 -1.96 1.40
CA ALA A 46 12.27 -3.33 0.94
C ALA A 46 11.76 -4.27 2.05
N GLY A 47 10.65 -4.97 1.80
CA GLY A 47 10.05 -5.88 2.77
C GLY A 47 9.33 -5.19 3.94
N HIS A 48 9.03 -3.90 3.85
CA HIS A 48 8.44 -3.13 4.94
C HIS A 48 7.19 -2.34 4.53
N ASP A 49 6.48 -1.83 5.54
CA ASP A 49 5.48 -0.77 5.37
C ASP A 49 6.18 0.59 5.32
N ALA A 50 6.16 1.21 4.14
CA ALA A 50 6.77 2.51 3.88
C ALA A 50 5.84 3.69 4.17
N SER A 51 4.59 3.45 4.61
CA SER A 51 3.56 4.50 4.72
C SER A 51 4.01 5.70 5.53
N ARG A 52 4.52 5.49 6.76
CA ARG A 52 5.00 6.60 7.60
C ARG A 52 6.20 7.30 7.00
N ALA A 53 7.16 6.54 6.46
CA ALA A 53 8.32 7.12 5.81
C ALA A 53 7.93 8.03 4.63
N LEU A 54 6.90 7.65 3.87
CA LEU A 54 6.35 8.44 2.77
C LEU A 54 5.55 9.65 3.26
N ALA A 55 4.80 9.51 4.36
CA ALA A 55 4.06 10.62 4.98
C ALA A 55 4.97 11.78 5.43
N PHE A 56 6.16 11.44 5.92
CA PHE A 56 7.15 12.39 6.43
C PHE A 56 8.30 12.68 5.46
N PHE A 57 8.33 12.02 4.29
CA PHE A 57 9.43 12.08 3.31
C PHE A 57 10.81 11.73 3.93
N GLN A 58 10.82 10.74 4.83
CA GLN A 58 11.99 10.33 5.61
C GLN A 58 12.12 8.81 5.62
N ALA A 59 13.12 8.27 4.91
CA ALA A 59 13.26 6.83 4.69
C ALA A 59 13.62 6.03 5.96
N ASP A 60 14.13 6.70 6.99
CA ASP A 60 14.51 6.13 8.29
C ASP A 60 13.34 5.96 9.26
N LEU A 61 12.14 6.43 8.91
CA LEU A 61 10.92 6.25 9.72
C LEU A 61 10.16 4.95 9.44
N VAL A 62 10.74 4.06 8.64
CA VAL A 62 10.22 2.70 8.48
C VAL A 62 10.29 1.98 9.82
N LYS A 63 9.20 1.33 10.21
CA LYS A 63 9.14 0.54 11.44
C LYS A 63 9.38 -0.94 11.15
N GLU A 64 10.01 -1.58 12.12
CA GLU A 64 10.21 -3.02 12.19
C GLU A 64 8.92 -3.76 12.58
N GLU A 65 7.99 -3.09 13.24
CA GLU A 65 6.72 -3.66 13.66
C GLU A 65 5.56 -3.08 12.84
N TYR A 66 4.38 -3.68 12.98
CA TYR A 66 3.18 -3.15 12.34
C TYR A 66 2.96 -1.69 12.79
N ASP A 67 2.80 -0.79 11.82
CA ASP A 67 2.68 0.64 12.08
C ASP A 67 1.23 1.08 12.00
N ASP A 68 0.65 1.42 13.15
CA ASP A 68 -0.65 2.10 13.17
C ASP A 68 -0.46 3.56 12.74
N LEU A 69 -1.15 3.93 11.66
CA LEU A 69 -1.11 5.27 11.05
C LEU A 69 -2.22 6.19 11.58
N SER A 70 -2.96 5.77 12.61
CA SER A 70 -4.04 6.56 13.22
C SER A 70 -3.58 7.88 13.85
N ASP A 71 -2.28 8.04 14.05
CA ASP A 71 -1.63 9.25 14.58
C ASP A 71 -1.26 10.27 13.50
N LEU A 72 -1.39 9.93 12.21
CA LEU A 72 -1.09 10.83 11.10
C LEU A 72 -2.19 11.89 10.92
N ASP A 73 -1.78 13.13 10.67
CA ASP A 73 -2.70 14.22 10.34
C ASP A 73 -3.25 14.10 8.92
N SER A 74 -4.21 14.97 8.58
CA SER A 74 -4.87 14.94 7.27
C SER A 74 -3.92 15.16 6.09
N ARG A 75 -2.87 15.97 6.25
CA ARG A 75 -1.90 16.26 5.17
C ARG A 75 -0.96 15.09 4.99
N GLN A 76 -0.50 14.50 6.08
CA GLN A 76 0.32 13.30 6.07
C GLN A 76 -0.42 12.13 5.41
N MET A 77 -1.68 11.92 5.76
CA MET A 77 -2.51 10.88 5.12
C MET A 77 -2.83 11.18 3.65
N GLU A 78 -2.98 12.44 3.26
CA GLU A 78 -3.11 12.83 1.86
C GLU A 78 -1.85 12.44 1.07
N SER A 79 -0.65 12.77 1.57
CA SER A 79 0.61 12.34 0.96
C SER A 79 0.73 10.82 0.84
N VAL A 80 0.32 10.05 1.86
CA VAL A 80 0.31 8.58 1.79
C VAL A 80 -0.60 8.07 0.67
N ARG A 81 -1.79 8.64 0.51
CA ARG A 81 -2.74 8.26 -0.54
C ARG A 81 -2.22 8.59 -1.94
N GLU A 82 -1.60 9.76 -2.13
CA GLU A 82 -0.97 10.13 -3.39
C GLU A 82 0.16 9.14 -3.77
N TRP A 83 0.94 8.69 -2.79
CA TRP A 83 1.96 7.67 -3.03
C TRP A 83 1.35 6.30 -3.35
N GLU A 84 0.28 5.92 -2.66
CA GLU A 84 -0.46 4.69 -2.94
C GLU A 84 -1.00 4.67 -4.39
N GLU A 85 -1.58 5.77 -4.85
CA GLU A 85 -2.08 5.93 -6.23
C GLU A 85 -0.93 5.80 -7.24
N GLN A 86 0.18 6.50 -7.02
CA GLN A 86 1.37 6.40 -7.88
C GLN A 86 1.94 4.97 -7.94
N PHE A 87 1.93 4.25 -6.82
CA PHE A 87 2.39 2.86 -6.79
C PHE A 87 1.40 1.92 -7.47
N THR A 88 0.10 2.17 -7.33
CA THR A 88 -0.96 1.42 -8.03
C THR A 88 -0.83 1.55 -9.54
N ASP A 89 -0.49 2.73 -10.06
CA ASP A 89 -0.30 2.94 -11.49
C ASP A 89 0.99 2.31 -12.04
N LYS A 90 2.02 2.16 -11.18
CA LYS A 90 3.39 1.81 -11.62
C LYS A 90 3.80 0.38 -11.31
N TYR A 91 3.27 -0.22 -10.27
CA TYR A 91 3.69 -1.51 -9.74
C TYR A 91 2.50 -2.44 -9.58
N ASP A 92 2.79 -3.73 -9.58
CA ASP A 92 1.74 -4.74 -9.59
C ASP A 92 1.25 -4.94 -8.14
N PHE A 93 -0.06 -4.83 -7.93
CA PHE A 93 -0.67 -5.09 -6.63
C PHE A 93 -0.65 -6.59 -6.33
N VAL A 94 -0.09 -6.97 -5.17
CA VAL A 94 0.10 -8.37 -4.74
C VAL A 94 -0.92 -8.79 -3.70
N GLY A 95 -1.38 -7.86 -2.87
CA GLY A 95 -2.34 -8.17 -1.81
C GLY A 95 -2.32 -7.13 -0.69
N ARG A 96 -2.87 -7.49 0.47
CA ARG A 96 -2.96 -6.60 1.64
C ARG A 96 -2.02 -7.02 2.77
N LEU A 97 -1.48 -6.02 3.46
CA LEU A 97 -0.77 -6.18 4.72
C LEU A 97 -1.80 -6.37 5.84
N VAL A 98 -1.75 -7.52 6.50
CA VAL A 98 -2.72 -7.92 7.51
C VAL A 98 -2.35 -7.30 8.85
N LYS A 99 -3.33 -6.71 9.54
CA LYS A 99 -3.12 -6.13 10.86
C LYS A 99 -2.90 -7.21 11.92
N PRO A 100 -2.14 -6.94 13.00
CA PRO A 100 -2.04 -7.85 14.13
C PRO A 100 -3.44 -8.18 14.68
N GLY A 101 -3.80 -9.46 14.68
CA GLY A 101 -5.11 -9.95 15.17
C GLY A 101 -6.22 -10.01 14.11
N GLU A 102 -5.96 -9.62 12.87
CA GLU A 102 -6.88 -9.84 11.75
C GLU A 102 -6.53 -11.16 11.04
N GLU A 103 -7.56 -11.88 10.56
CA GLU A 103 -7.32 -13.11 9.79
C GLU A 103 -6.93 -12.77 8.34
N PRO A 104 -5.88 -13.40 7.78
CA PRO A 104 -5.55 -13.24 6.37
C PRO A 104 -6.72 -13.67 5.49
N THR A 105 -7.22 -12.77 4.64
CA THR A 105 -8.18 -13.14 3.61
C THR A 105 -7.44 -13.86 2.48
N ASN A 106 -7.73 -15.16 2.30
CA ASN A 106 -7.28 -15.87 1.12
C ASN A 106 -8.23 -15.51 -0.02
N TYR A 107 -7.76 -14.69 -0.97
CA TYR A 107 -8.47 -14.48 -2.23
C TYR A 107 -8.30 -15.74 -3.10
N SER A 108 -9.06 -16.79 -2.78
CA SER A 108 -9.34 -17.86 -3.74
C SER A 108 -10.41 -17.34 -4.70
N ASP A 109 -9.95 -16.82 -5.84
CA ASP A 109 -10.61 -16.65 -7.14
C ASP A 109 -12.11 -17.04 -7.25
N GLU A 110 -13.03 -16.39 -6.53
CA GLU A 110 -14.46 -16.31 -6.85
C GLU A 110 -15.02 -15.00 -6.27
N GLU A 111 -15.85 -14.31 -7.05
CA GLU A 111 -16.65 -13.10 -6.76
C GLU A 111 -16.01 -11.75 -7.14
N GLU A 112 -16.08 -11.50 -8.46
CA GLU A 112 -16.32 -10.20 -9.06
C GLU A 112 -17.66 -9.62 -8.53
N GLY A 113 -17.59 -8.51 -7.79
CA GLY A 113 -18.70 -7.55 -7.62
C GLY A 113 -19.52 -7.62 -6.33
N ASP A 114 -19.47 -6.56 -5.50
CA ASP A 114 -20.66 -5.89 -4.93
C ASP A 114 -20.26 -4.53 -4.32
N GLN A 115 -20.61 -3.42 -4.98
CA GLN A 115 -21.65 -2.45 -4.59
C GLN A 115 -21.43 -1.75 -3.23
N THR A 116 -20.91 -0.52 -3.28
CA THR A 116 -21.32 0.51 -2.31
C THR A 116 -22.46 1.29 -2.93
N GLU A 117 -23.68 0.85 -2.61
CA GLU A 117 -24.87 1.69 -2.68
C GLU A 117 -24.72 2.81 -1.64
N ASP A 118 -24.71 4.06 -2.08
CA ASP A 118 -25.21 5.15 -1.24
C ASP A 118 -25.89 6.21 -2.10
N ALA A 119 -27.21 6.26 -1.93
CA ALA A 119 -28.13 7.38 -2.16
C ALA A 119 -28.18 8.03 -3.56
N ALA A 120 -29.06 7.48 -4.40
CA ALA A 120 -29.79 8.27 -5.37
C ALA A 120 -30.70 9.30 -4.66
N SER A 121 -30.64 10.56 -5.10
CA SER A 121 -31.81 11.43 -5.18
C SER A 121 -31.87 12.01 -6.59
N PRO A 122 -33.00 11.84 -7.31
CA PRO A 122 -33.08 12.14 -8.74
C PRO A 122 -33.50 13.60 -9.03
N SER A 123 -32.94 14.11 -10.13
CA SER A 123 -33.56 14.92 -11.21
C SER A 123 -34.32 16.21 -10.85
N GLU A 124 -34.49 17.24 -11.66
CA GLU A 124 -34.07 17.59 -13.02
C GLU A 124 -34.32 19.10 -13.21
N ARG A 125 -33.93 19.58 -14.38
CA ARG A 125 -33.76 20.98 -14.79
C ARG A 125 -35.01 21.50 -15.50
N SER A 126 -35.27 22.82 -15.39
CA SER A 126 -35.75 23.76 -16.44
C SER A 126 -37.17 24.37 -16.34
N LYS A 127 -37.16 25.72 -16.29
CA LYS A 127 -37.81 26.72 -17.19
C LYS A 127 -39.27 27.20 -17.05
N ASP A 128 -39.34 28.54 -17.20
CA ASP A 128 -40.39 29.41 -17.76
C ASP A 128 -41.68 29.66 -16.94
N ASP A 129 -41.86 30.90 -16.44
CA ASP A 129 -43.01 31.81 -16.66
C ASP A 129 -42.67 33.24 -16.21
#